data_AF-A0A5M6D5R9-F1
#
_entry.id   AF-A0A5M6D5R9-F1
#
_cell.length_a   1.000
_cell.length_b   1.000
_cell.length_c   1.000
_cell.angle_alpha   90.00
_cell.angle_beta   90.00
_cell.angle_gamma   90.00
#
_symmetry.space_group_name_H-M   'P 1'
#
loop_
_entity.id
_entity.type
_entity.pdbx_description
1 polymer ?
#
loop_
_entity_poly.entity_id
_entity_poly.type
_entity_poly.pdbx_seq_one_letter_code
_entity_poly.pdbx_strand_id
1 'polypeptide(L)'
;MNAKRISVFVLVLVTAISRCSAWQEPAKQESTTANHFLESLKRSRQAHLRITETINKGDNPTKLDPDKLVLRAYDKAIASAEKIIAAGGTYGQKEVTADQERINDVSQRVRENYVNAAKTQVADARREATETYERAVAEAMKKRAATLGDSEATYQRSVAQSNLTLRLKRNAGKLGIVVWNLPARAKLHDRSTVAVKIELLQQGRVVWTNQLARLNRRGDNSAFRLPNVLFDKVRIETTRWAGSGSGLAEVEVYAGTENLALGRPCEVSSIETLPTHLDDRDALTDGVTQPTEAGEGYWIPEEKTKATVTIDLLGAANQEIIDAAKARAAEAQAAKIRAAIPTR
;
A
#
# COMPACT_ATOMS: atom_id res chain seq x y z
N MET A 1 -26.26 7.99 4.15
CA MET A 1 -27.56 8.42 4.73
C MET A 1 -27.46 9.86 5.21
N ASN A 2 -28.44 10.71 4.91
CA ASN A 2 -28.37 12.15 5.18
C ASN A 2 -28.57 12.47 6.67
N ALA A 3 -27.51 12.85 7.38
CA ALA A 3 -27.52 13.27 8.79
C ALA A 3 -28.56 14.38 9.10
N LYS A 4 -28.96 15.16 8.08
CA LYS A 4 -30.01 16.19 8.18
C LYS A 4 -31.39 15.65 8.55
N ARG A 5 -31.71 14.37 8.29
CA ARG A 5 -33.03 13.80 8.63
C ARG A 5 -33.20 13.43 10.10
N ILE A 6 -32.11 13.20 10.84
CA ILE A 6 -32.16 12.75 12.24
C ILE A 6 -32.41 13.93 13.20
N SER A 7 -31.81 15.10 12.96
CA SER A 7 -31.96 16.27 13.85
C SER A 7 -33.36 16.89 13.87
N VAL A 8 -34.13 16.77 12.78
CA VAL A 8 -35.48 17.37 12.70
C VAL A 8 -36.51 16.58 13.52
N PHE A 9 -36.32 15.27 13.69
CA PHE A 9 -37.29 14.42 14.42
C PHE A 9 -37.20 14.55 15.94
N VAL A 10 -36.02 14.78 16.51
CA VAL A 10 -35.83 14.90 17.97
C VAL A 10 -36.45 16.19 18.52
N LEU A 11 -36.45 17.29 17.75
CA LEU A 11 -36.97 18.58 18.20
C LEU A 11 -38.51 18.63 18.27
N VAL A 12 -39.20 17.84 17.43
CA VAL A 12 -40.68 17.77 17.41
C VAL A 12 -41.23 16.95 18.59
N LEU A 13 -40.46 15.99 19.12
CA LEU A 13 -40.91 15.14 20.23
C LEU A 13 -40.96 15.87 21.58
N VAL A 14 -40.10 16.88 21.79
CA VAL A 14 -39.98 17.59 23.07
C VAL A 14 -41.06 18.65 23.25
N THR A 15 -41.58 19.22 22.17
CA THR A 15 -42.56 20.33 22.21
C THR A 15 -44.01 19.86 22.35
N ALA A 16 -44.35 18.64 21.91
CA ALA A 16 -45.75 18.18 21.89
C ALA A 16 -46.32 17.76 23.26
N ILE A 17 -45.50 17.55 24.30
CA ILE A 17 -45.96 16.95 25.57
C ILE A 17 -46.14 17.98 26.70
N SER A 18 -45.85 19.28 26.48
CA SER A 18 -45.65 20.23 27.58
C SER A 18 -46.80 21.21 27.89
N ARG A 19 -48.01 21.06 27.35
CA ARG A 19 -49.14 21.93 27.74
C ARG A 19 -50.47 21.20 27.80
N CYS A 20 -50.79 20.66 28.98
CA CYS A 20 -52.16 20.38 29.36
C CYS A 20 -52.32 20.72 30.84
N SER A 21 -52.47 22.01 31.15
CA SER A 21 -52.83 22.48 32.49
C SER A 21 -53.74 23.69 32.39
N ALA A 22 -54.98 23.53 32.85
CA ALA A 22 -55.75 24.52 33.59
C ALA A 22 -57.20 24.03 33.74
N TRP A 23 -57.57 23.46 34.88
CA TRP A 23 -58.98 23.40 35.31
C TRP A 23 -59.06 23.63 36.82
N GLN A 24 -59.72 24.74 37.19
CA GLN A 24 -60.19 25.11 38.54
C GLN A 24 -61.69 25.40 38.42
N GLU A 25 -62.54 24.66 39.14
CA GLU A 25 -63.41 25.16 40.22
C GLU A 25 -64.33 24.05 40.78
N PRO A 26 -64.82 24.15 42.03
CA PRO A 26 -65.47 23.05 42.74
C PRO A 26 -66.98 23.25 42.96
N ALA A 27 -67.78 22.18 42.80
CA ALA A 27 -69.08 22.06 43.46
C ALA A 27 -69.49 20.59 43.64
N LYS A 28 -70.03 20.31 44.83
CA LYS A 28 -70.47 19.03 45.42
C LYS A 28 -71.05 18.03 44.41
N GLN A 29 -70.25 17.03 44.05
CA GLN A 29 -70.67 15.89 43.25
C GLN A 29 -69.65 14.74 43.45
N GLU A 30 -69.66 14.14 44.65
CA GLU A 30 -68.58 13.23 45.09
C GLU A 30 -68.51 11.91 44.29
N SER A 31 -69.62 11.46 43.66
CA SER A 31 -69.61 10.27 42.80
C SER A 31 -69.26 10.54 41.33
N THR A 32 -69.42 11.75 40.81
CA THR A 32 -69.03 12.09 39.43
C THR A 32 -67.54 12.45 39.32
N THR A 33 -66.93 12.94 40.41
CA THR A 33 -65.53 13.38 40.42
C THR A 33 -64.54 12.19 40.33
N ALA A 34 -64.81 11.08 41.00
CA ALA A 34 -63.97 9.87 40.94
C ALA A 34 -63.95 9.26 39.51
N ASN A 35 -65.11 9.25 38.83
CA ASN A 35 -65.20 8.80 37.44
C ASN A 35 -64.43 9.71 36.48
N HIS A 36 -64.37 11.02 36.76
CA HIS A 36 -63.65 11.97 35.91
C HIS A 36 -62.13 11.70 35.89
N PHE A 37 -61.53 11.33 37.02
CA PHE A 37 -60.10 11.03 37.10
C PHE A 37 -59.72 9.73 36.37
N LEU A 38 -60.52 8.67 36.52
CA LEU A 38 -60.32 7.42 35.79
C LEU A 38 -60.39 7.65 34.26
N GLU A 39 -61.39 8.39 33.79
CA GLU A 39 -61.52 8.72 32.36
C GLU A 39 -60.40 9.64 31.85
N SER A 40 -59.82 10.48 32.72
CA SER A 40 -58.62 11.25 32.39
C SER A 40 -57.39 10.35 32.19
N LEU A 41 -57.18 9.35 33.06
CA LEU A 41 -56.10 8.37 32.92
C LEU A 41 -56.24 7.55 31.62
N LYS A 42 -57.44 7.08 31.30
CA LYS A 42 -57.72 6.34 30.05
C LYS A 42 -57.46 7.19 28.81
N ARG A 43 -57.91 8.45 28.79
CA ARG A 43 -57.63 9.38 27.69
C ARG A 43 -56.13 9.65 27.52
N SER A 44 -55.42 9.86 28.63
CA SER A 44 -53.97 10.11 28.62
C SER A 44 -53.20 8.88 28.11
N ARG A 45 -53.56 7.68 28.55
CA ARG A 45 -53.02 6.43 28.01
C ARG A 45 -53.24 6.30 26.51
N GLN A 46 -54.46 6.56 26.04
CA GLN A 46 -54.80 6.47 24.61
C GLN A 46 -54.03 7.50 23.78
N ALA A 47 -53.84 8.71 24.31
CA ALA A 47 -52.99 9.72 23.68
C ALA A 47 -51.54 9.24 23.57
N HIS A 48 -50.99 8.65 24.64
CA HIS A 48 -49.64 8.09 24.63
C HIS A 48 -49.50 6.96 23.60
N LEU A 49 -50.48 6.05 23.54
CA LEU A 49 -50.50 4.95 22.56
C LEU A 49 -50.44 5.47 21.12
N ARG A 50 -51.23 6.51 20.79
CA ARG A 50 -51.20 7.11 19.45
C ARG A 50 -49.84 7.73 19.12
N ILE A 51 -49.19 8.37 20.09
CA ILE A 51 -47.84 8.91 19.93
C ILE A 51 -46.86 7.76 19.65
N THR A 52 -46.91 6.70 20.44
CA THR A 52 -46.09 5.49 20.26
C THR A 52 -46.29 4.85 18.88
N GLU A 53 -47.54 4.68 18.44
CA GLU A 53 -47.85 4.14 17.12
C GLU A 53 -47.31 5.03 15.99
N THR A 54 -47.36 6.36 16.18
CA THR A 54 -46.83 7.32 15.21
C THR A 54 -45.31 7.27 15.14
N ILE A 55 -44.62 7.18 16.28
CA ILE A 55 -43.16 7.05 16.35
C ILE A 55 -42.69 5.73 15.72
N ASN A 56 -43.47 4.66 15.89
CA ASN A 56 -43.14 3.32 15.38
C ASN A 56 -43.55 3.09 13.92
N LYS A 57 -44.28 4.02 13.29
CA LYS A 57 -44.58 3.98 11.85
C LYS A 57 -43.35 4.38 11.04
N GLY A 58 -42.60 3.36 10.60
CA GLY A 58 -41.43 3.49 9.71
C GLY A 58 -40.34 2.46 10.05
N ASP A 59 -39.38 2.28 9.14
CA ASP A 59 -38.11 1.59 9.43
C ASP A 59 -37.22 2.50 10.27
N ASN A 60 -37.71 2.84 11.46
CA ASN A 60 -36.89 3.53 12.44
C ASN A 60 -36.09 2.46 13.20
N PRO A 61 -34.75 2.42 13.04
CA PRO A 61 -33.91 1.45 13.74
C PRO A 61 -33.95 1.62 15.27
N THR A 62 -34.58 2.69 15.78
CA THR A 62 -34.83 2.92 17.21
C THR A 62 -36.24 2.49 17.64
N LYS A 63 -36.82 1.44 17.07
CA LYS A 63 -38.00 0.76 17.63
C LYS A 63 -37.62 0.17 18.98
N LEU A 64 -37.72 0.98 20.02
CA LEU A 64 -37.46 0.57 21.38
C LEU A 64 -38.81 0.31 22.06
N ASP A 65 -38.80 -0.68 22.96
CA ASP A 65 -39.92 -1.02 23.85
C ASP A 65 -40.25 -0.08 25.06
N PRO A 66 -39.57 1.06 25.32
CA PRO A 66 -39.80 1.93 26.47
C PRO A 66 -41.22 2.48 26.60
N ASP A 67 -41.91 2.67 25.48
CA ASP A 67 -43.28 3.16 25.45
C ASP A 67 -44.24 2.14 26.07
N LYS A 68 -43.91 0.84 26.04
CA LYS A 68 -44.63 -0.17 26.81
C LYS A 68 -44.46 0.00 28.31
N LEU A 69 -43.36 0.57 28.80
CA LEU A 69 -43.18 0.83 30.24
C LEU A 69 -44.10 1.97 30.71
N VAL A 70 -44.23 3.03 29.91
CA VAL A 70 -45.16 4.13 30.21
C VAL A 70 -46.61 3.65 30.13
N LEU A 71 -46.96 2.89 29.07
CA LEU A 71 -48.30 2.30 28.93
C LEU A 71 -48.62 1.34 30.08
N ARG A 72 -47.66 0.52 30.54
CA ARG A 72 -47.82 -0.34 31.73
C ARG A 72 -48.01 0.47 33.01
N ALA A 73 -47.38 1.64 33.15
CA ALA A 73 -47.61 2.52 34.30
C ALA A 73 -49.04 3.08 34.29
N TYR A 74 -49.54 3.48 33.12
CA TYR A 74 -50.96 3.84 32.93
C TYR A 74 -51.90 2.67 33.23
N ASP A 75 -51.62 1.46 32.74
CA ASP A 75 -52.44 0.26 32.99
C ASP A 75 -52.55 -0.04 34.50
N LYS A 76 -51.44 0.09 35.24
CA LYS A 76 -51.41 -0.09 36.70
C LYS A 76 -52.21 0.97 37.44
N ALA A 77 -52.11 2.24 37.02
CA ALA A 77 -52.88 3.34 37.61
C ALA A 77 -54.39 3.16 37.38
N ILE A 78 -54.79 2.80 36.15
CA ILE A 78 -56.19 2.51 35.79
C ILE A 78 -56.73 1.34 36.62
N ALA A 79 -56.00 0.23 36.71
CA ALA A 79 -56.42 -0.94 37.49
C ALA A 79 -56.54 -0.61 38.99
N SER A 80 -55.65 0.25 39.52
CA SER A 80 -55.71 0.71 40.91
C SER A 80 -56.95 1.57 41.17
N ALA A 81 -57.26 2.51 40.26
CA ALA A 81 -58.44 3.36 40.33
C ALA A 81 -59.74 2.53 40.26
N GLU A 82 -59.83 1.59 39.32
CA GLU A 82 -60.98 0.68 39.19
C GLU A 82 -61.20 -0.15 40.45
N LYS A 83 -60.12 -0.65 41.07
CA LYS A 83 -60.20 -1.41 42.33
C LYS A 83 -60.73 -0.56 43.49
N ILE A 84 -60.27 0.68 43.64
CA ILE A 84 -60.71 1.59 44.70
C ILE A 84 -62.20 1.94 44.53
N ILE A 85 -62.62 2.25 43.30
CA ILE A 85 -64.01 2.57 42.97
C ILE A 85 -64.93 1.37 43.22
N ALA A 86 -64.51 0.16 42.80
CA ALA A 86 -65.29 -1.07 43.01
C ALA A 86 -65.48 -1.41 44.50
N ALA A 87 -64.55 -1.01 45.37
CA ALA A 87 -64.66 -1.17 46.81
C ALA A 87 -65.56 -0.09 47.49
N GLY A 88 -66.18 0.80 46.71
CA GLY A 88 -66.98 1.92 47.22
C GLY A 88 -66.15 3.11 47.72
N GLY A 89 -64.83 3.08 47.50
CA GLY A 89 -63.92 4.17 47.84
C GLY A 89 -63.88 5.27 46.76
N THR A 90 -63.40 6.45 47.14
CA THR A 90 -63.19 7.56 46.21
C THR A 90 -61.74 7.53 45.72
N TYR A 91 -61.53 7.43 44.40
CA TYR A 91 -60.20 7.67 43.82
C TYR A 91 -59.94 9.18 43.79
N GLY A 92 -59.32 9.66 44.88
CA GLY A 92 -59.19 11.06 45.18
C GLY A 92 -57.92 11.70 44.61
N GLN A 93 -57.78 13.00 44.89
CA GLN A 93 -56.66 13.81 44.41
C GLN A 93 -55.29 13.25 44.86
N LYS A 94 -55.23 12.63 46.04
CA LYS A 94 -54.00 12.07 46.59
C LYS A 94 -53.49 10.90 45.74
N GLU A 95 -54.38 9.96 45.41
CA GLU A 95 -54.08 8.80 44.58
C GLU A 95 -53.71 9.21 43.15
N VAL A 96 -54.45 10.18 42.59
CA VAL A 96 -54.17 10.76 41.27
C VAL A 96 -52.77 11.37 41.22
N THR A 97 -52.41 12.15 42.24
CA THR A 97 -51.10 12.82 42.30
C THR A 97 -49.97 11.78 42.37
N ALA A 98 -50.11 10.77 43.23
CA ALA A 98 -49.13 9.69 43.34
C ALA A 98 -48.96 8.90 42.03
N ASP A 99 -50.06 8.60 41.32
CA ASP A 99 -50.01 7.87 40.06
C ASP A 99 -49.41 8.71 38.93
N GLN A 100 -49.74 10.01 38.90
CA GLN A 100 -49.17 10.94 37.95
C GLN A 100 -47.66 11.11 38.16
N GLU A 101 -47.19 11.19 39.41
CA GLU A 101 -45.76 11.21 39.75
C GLU A 101 -45.06 9.94 39.27
N ARG A 102 -45.64 8.76 39.50
CA ARG A 102 -45.11 7.48 39.01
C ARG A 102 -45.02 7.43 37.49
N ILE A 103 -46.07 7.88 36.79
CA ILE A 103 -46.09 7.92 35.32
C ILE A 103 -45.06 8.91 34.80
N ASN A 104 -44.91 10.07 35.43
CA ASN A 104 -43.93 11.09 35.06
C ASN A 104 -42.50 10.58 35.24
N ASP A 105 -42.20 9.93 36.37
CA ASP A 105 -40.89 9.33 36.64
C ASP A 105 -40.53 8.24 35.62
N VAL A 106 -41.46 7.32 35.32
CA VAL A 106 -41.25 6.31 34.27
C VAL A 106 -41.04 6.98 32.91
N SER A 107 -41.84 7.99 32.58
CA SER A 107 -41.71 8.74 31.32
C SER A 107 -40.35 9.45 31.21
N GLN A 108 -39.84 10.01 32.31
CA GLN A 108 -38.53 10.66 32.35
C GLN A 108 -37.41 9.65 32.11
N ARG A 109 -37.39 8.53 32.84
CA ARG A 109 -36.39 7.46 32.65
C ARG A 109 -36.39 6.92 31.23
N VAL A 110 -37.58 6.75 30.65
CA VAL A 110 -37.73 6.35 29.25
C VAL A 110 -37.09 7.38 28.31
N ARG A 111 -37.34 8.68 28.48
CA ARG A 111 -36.72 9.75 27.67
C ARG A 111 -35.20 9.76 27.79
N GLU A 112 -34.67 9.64 29.00
CA GLU A 112 -33.22 9.60 29.24
C GLU A 112 -32.57 8.41 28.53
N ASN A 113 -33.19 7.23 28.62
CA ASN A 113 -32.73 6.04 27.89
C ASN A 113 -32.73 6.25 26.37
N TYR A 114 -33.75 6.92 25.81
CA TYR A 114 -33.77 7.27 24.38
C TYR A 114 -32.64 8.22 24.00
N VAL A 115 -32.42 9.28 24.78
CA VAL A 115 -31.35 10.25 24.52
C VAL A 115 -29.98 9.56 24.57
N ASN A 116 -29.76 8.67 25.53
CA ASN A 116 -28.52 7.93 25.66
C ASN A 116 -28.31 6.95 24.50
N ALA A 117 -29.33 6.18 24.11
CA ALA A 117 -29.26 5.28 22.96
C ALA A 117 -28.97 6.05 21.65
N ALA A 118 -29.63 7.18 21.44
CA ALA A 118 -29.39 8.03 20.27
C ALA A 118 -27.98 8.62 20.26
N LYS A 119 -27.45 9.07 21.42
CA LYS A 119 -26.07 9.54 21.55
C LYS A 119 -25.08 8.44 21.17
N THR A 120 -25.27 7.22 21.67
CA THR A 120 -24.41 6.08 21.33
C THR A 120 -24.45 5.76 19.84
N GLN A 121 -25.63 5.69 19.23
CA GLN A 121 -25.76 5.44 17.79
C GLN A 121 -25.09 6.52 16.94
N VAL A 122 -25.22 7.79 17.32
CA VAL A 122 -24.54 8.89 16.62
C VAL A 122 -23.02 8.80 16.80
N ALA A 123 -22.54 8.43 17.98
CA ALA A 123 -21.11 8.22 18.22
C ALA A 123 -20.56 7.04 17.40
N ASP A 124 -21.28 5.92 17.36
CA ASP A 124 -20.91 4.75 16.55
C ASP A 124 -20.90 5.05 15.06
N ALA A 125 -21.94 5.71 14.55
CA ALA A 125 -22.02 6.11 13.15
C ALA A 125 -20.90 7.10 12.78
N ARG A 126 -20.53 8.01 13.70
CA ARG A 126 -19.38 8.91 13.51
C ARG A 126 -18.07 8.13 13.49
N ARG A 127 -17.88 7.17 14.41
CA ARG A 127 -16.69 6.32 14.43
C ARG A 127 -16.55 5.53 13.12
N GLU A 128 -17.61 4.86 12.68
CA GLU A 128 -17.63 4.11 11.42
C GLU A 128 -17.34 5.01 10.20
N ALA A 129 -17.92 6.20 10.17
CA ALA A 129 -17.65 7.18 9.11
C ALA A 129 -16.19 7.65 9.12
N THR A 130 -15.61 7.92 10.30
CA THR A 130 -14.20 8.28 10.46
C THR A 130 -13.28 7.14 10.01
N GLU A 131 -13.52 5.90 10.46
CA GLU A 131 -12.72 4.74 10.06
C GLU A 131 -12.78 4.51 8.54
N THR A 132 -13.96 4.67 7.95
CA THR A 132 -14.15 4.54 6.49
C THR A 132 -13.37 5.63 5.74
N TYR A 133 -13.44 6.87 6.23
CA TYR A 133 -12.69 8.00 5.67
C TYR A 133 -11.18 7.78 5.77
N GLU A 134 -10.68 7.37 6.94
CA GLU A 134 -9.26 7.10 7.16
C GLU A 134 -8.73 5.98 6.26
N ARG A 135 -9.48 4.89 6.09
CA ARG A 135 -9.13 3.82 5.13
C ARG A 135 -9.05 4.34 3.70
N ALA A 136 -10.03 5.15 3.27
CA ALA A 136 -10.04 5.72 1.93
C ALA A 136 -8.85 6.68 1.69
N VAL A 137 -8.49 7.49 2.69
CA VAL A 137 -7.32 8.37 2.63
C VAL A 137 -6.03 7.57 2.57
N ALA A 138 -5.88 6.52 3.40
CA ALA A 138 -4.71 5.65 3.39
C ALA A 138 -4.53 4.94 2.03
N GLU A 139 -5.62 4.44 1.43
CA GLU A 139 -5.60 3.84 0.11
C GLU A 139 -5.21 4.85 -0.98
N ALA A 140 -5.76 6.08 -0.93
CA ALA A 140 -5.42 7.14 -1.86
C ALA A 140 -3.95 7.57 -1.75
N MET A 141 -3.41 7.68 -0.53
CA MET A 141 -1.99 7.98 -0.30
C MET A 141 -1.09 6.87 -0.85
N LYS A 142 -1.45 5.60 -0.64
CA LYS A 142 -0.72 4.45 -1.20
C LYS A 142 -0.70 4.49 -2.74
N LYS A 143 -1.83 4.76 -3.38
CA LYS A 143 -1.92 4.91 -4.86
C LYS A 143 -1.08 6.08 -5.37
N ARG A 144 -1.11 7.22 -4.67
CA ARG A 144 -0.30 8.39 -5.03
C ARG A 144 1.19 8.10 -4.91
N ALA A 145 1.63 7.44 -3.84
CA ALA A 145 3.03 7.06 -3.65
C ALA A 145 3.52 6.14 -4.78
N ALA A 146 2.73 5.14 -5.16
CA ALA A 146 3.05 4.27 -6.31
C ALA A 146 3.15 5.06 -7.62
N THR A 147 2.18 5.95 -7.89
CA THR A 147 2.18 6.78 -9.11
C THR A 147 3.40 7.70 -9.17
N LEU A 148 3.79 8.30 -8.03
CA LEU A 148 4.99 9.13 -7.95
C LEU A 148 6.26 8.30 -8.23
N GLY A 149 6.37 7.11 -7.64
CA GLY A 149 7.49 6.19 -7.91
C GLY A 149 7.60 5.82 -9.39
N ASP A 150 6.49 5.49 -10.04
CA ASP A 150 6.46 5.16 -11.47
C ASP A 150 6.85 6.38 -12.34
N SER A 151 6.39 7.57 -11.96
CA SER A 151 6.72 8.82 -12.67
C SER A 151 8.20 9.17 -12.55
N GLU A 152 8.80 8.97 -11.37
CA GLU A 152 10.22 9.19 -11.12
C GLU A 152 11.07 8.19 -11.91
N ALA A 153 10.73 6.90 -11.86
CA ALA A 153 11.42 5.87 -12.65
C ALA A 153 11.36 6.16 -14.15
N THR A 154 10.22 6.62 -14.66
CA THR A 154 10.05 7.02 -16.07
C THR A 154 10.90 8.23 -16.43
N TYR A 155 10.92 9.26 -15.57
CA TYR A 155 11.75 10.44 -15.77
C TYR A 155 13.24 10.10 -15.78
N GLN A 156 13.72 9.33 -14.79
CA GLN A 156 15.11 8.90 -14.70
C GLN A 156 15.53 8.12 -15.95
N ARG A 157 14.67 7.21 -16.43
CA ARG A 157 14.94 6.46 -17.67
C ARG A 157 15.01 7.36 -18.90
N SER A 158 14.16 8.37 -19.01
CA SER A 158 14.18 9.34 -20.12
C SER A 158 15.44 10.20 -20.13
N VAL A 159 15.88 10.66 -18.95
CA VAL A 159 17.14 11.40 -18.77
C VAL A 159 18.33 10.50 -19.11
N ALA A 160 18.36 9.27 -18.61
CA ALA A 160 19.40 8.28 -18.93
C ALA A 160 19.47 8.01 -20.45
N GLN A 161 18.33 7.85 -21.11
CA GLN A 161 18.26 7.63 -22.55
C GLN A 161 18.79 8.83 -23.35
N SER A 162 18.45 10.04 -22.93
CA SER A 162 18.96 11.27 -23.55
C SER A 162 20.47 11.40 -23.38
N ASN A 163 20.98 11.13 -22.17
CA ASN A 163 22.41 11.14 -21.87
C ASN A 163 23.18 10.08 -22.68
N LEU A 164 22.67 8.84 -22.73
CA LEU A 164 23.26 7.77 -23.53
C LEU A 164 23.29 8.13 -25.01
N THR A 165 22.17 8.65 -25.54
CA THR A 165 22.09 9.11 -26.94
C THR A 165 23.14 10.17 -27.25
N LEU A 166 23.32 11.15 -26.35
CA LEU A 166 24.34 12.18 -26.49
C LEU A 166 25.75 11.60 -26.50
N ARG A 167 26.05 10.66 -25.59
CA ARG A 167 27.36 9.99 -25.49
C ARG A 167 27.66 9.15 -26.73
N LEU A 168 26.70 8.39 -27.24
CA LEU A 168 26.85 7.59 -28.45
C LEU A 168 27.08 8.48 -29.68
N LYS A 169 26.27 9.54 -29.85
CA LYS A 169 26.40 10.47 -31.00
C LYS A 169 27.71 11.24 -30.99
N ARG A 170 28.20 11.69 -29.83
CA ARG A 170 29.45 12.48 -29.72
C ARG A 170 30.70 11.66 -30.01
N ASN A 171 30.66 10.34 -29.86
CA ASN A 171 31.86 9.52 -29.93
C ASN A 171 32.37 9.19 -31.34
N ALA A 172 31.84 9.80 -32.41
CA ALA A 172 32.40 9.80 -33.77
C ALA A 172 32.86 8.40 -34.28
N GLY A 173 32.16 7.34 -33.91
CA GLY A 173 32.50 5.96 -34.31
C GLY A 173 33.62 5.29 -33.51
N LYS A 174 33.99 5.84 -32.34
CA LYS A 174 34.83 5.22 -31.30
C LYS A 174 33.98 4.50 -30.27
N LEU A 175 33.06 3.66 -30.74
CA LEU A 175 32.31 2.74 -29.91
C LEU A 175 33.01 1.40 -29.92
N GLY A 176 33.20 0.82 -28.74
CA GLY A 176 33.86 -0.46 -28.57
C GLY A 176 33.21 -1.27 -27.47
N ILE A 177 33.43 -2.58 -27.53
CA ILE A 177 33.14 -3.48 -26.43
C ILE A 177 34.39 -4.29 -26.13
N VAL A 178 34.72 -4.44 -24.86
CA VAL A 178 35.82 -5.29 -24.39
C VAL A 178 35.20 -6.40 -23.56
N VAL A 179 35.49 -7.64 -23.96
CA VAL A 179 35.04 -8.83 -23.23
C VAL A 179 36.27 -9.45 -22.58
N TRP A 180 36.27 -9.49 -21.25
CA TRP A 180 37.31 -10.11 -20.45
C TRP A 180 36.93 -11.57 -20.20
N ASN A 181 37.81 -12.47 -20.63
CA ASN A 181 37.56 -13.91 -20.60
C ASN A 181 38.11 -14.51 -19.30
N LEU A 182 37.52 -15.60 -18.83
CA LEU A 182 38.17 -16.39 -17.79
C LEU A 182 39.43 -17.07 -18.36
N PRO A 183 40.57 -16.99 -17.64
CA PRO A 183 41.76 -17.70 -18.05
C PRO A 183 41.49 -19.20 -17.94
N ALA A 184 41.90 -19.95 -18.97
CA ALA A 184 41.76 -21.40 -19.02
C ALA A 184 42.77 -22.10 -18.09
N ARG A 185 42.67 -21.85 -16.79
CA ARG A 185 43.47 -22.49 -15.73
C ARG A 185 42.54 -23.32 -14.86
N ALA A 186 42.99 -24.52 -14.46
CA ALA A 186 42.22 -25.43 -13.61
C ALA A 186 41.68 -24.79 -12.32
N LYS A 187 42.34 -23.73 -11.85
CA LYS A 187 42.01 -23.02 -10.61
C LYS A 187 40.75 -22.15 -10.67
N LEU A 188 40.23 -21.84 -11.86
CA LEU A 188 38.94 -21.14 -12.04
C LEU A 188 37.94 -22.07 -12.75
N HIS A 189 37.79 -23.29 -12.21
CA HIS A 189 36.77 -24.26 -12.60
C HIS A 189 36.84 -24.79 -14.04
N ASP A 190 38.02 -24.71 -14.68
CA ASP A 190 38.24 -25.13 -16.07
C ASP A 190 37.21 -24.52 -17.06
N ARG A 191 36.93 -23.22 -16.88
CA ARG A 191 36.00 -22.45 -17.73
C ARG A 191 36.74 -21.47 -18.62
N SER A 192 36.36 -21.44 -19.90
CA SER A 192 36.90 -20.46 -20.84
C SER A 192 36.00 -20.31 -22.05
N THR A 193 35.65 -19.07 -22.39
CA THR A 193 34.82 -18.77 -23.55
C THR A 193 35.68 -18.66 -24.81
N VAL A 194 35.30 -19.37 -25.88
CA VAL A 194 36.04 -19.36 -27.17
C VAL A 194 35.42 -18.36 -28.14
N ALA A 195 34.09 -18.30 -28.18
CA ALA A 195 33.38 -17.37 -29.04
C ALA A 195 32.05 -16.96 -28.42
N VAL A 196 31.65 -15.74 -28.72
CA VAL A 196 30.37 -15.16 -28.30
C VAL A 196 29.63 -14.60 -29.51
N LYS A 197 28.31 -14.52 -29.39
CA LYS A 197 27.48 -13.68 -30.24
C LYS A 197 27.18 -12.40 -29.47
N ILE A 198 27.36 -11.25 -30.13
CA ILE A 198 27.12 -9.93 -29.54
C ILE A 198 25.93 -9.32 -30.27
N GLU A 199 24.91 -8.88 -29.53
CA GLU A 199 23.76 -8.15 -30.05
C GLU A 199 23.68 -6.78 -29.37
N LEU A 200 23.40 -5.75 -30.17
CA LEU A 200 23.00 -4.45 -29.67
C LEU A 200 21.49 -4.36 -29.78
N LEU A 201 20.83 -3.97 -28.69
CA LEU A 201 19.39 -3.86 -28.65
C LEU A 201 18.96 -2.42 -28.37
N GLN A 202 17.89 -1.99 -29.03
CA GLN A 202 17.19 -0.75 -28.75
C GLN A 202 15.74 -1.10 -28.44
N GLN A 203 15.31 -0.81 -27.22
CA GLN A 203 13.95 -1.09 -26.75
C GLN A 203 13.52 -2.54 -27.00
N GLY A 204 14.45 -3.48 -26.77
CA GLY A 204 14.24 -4.91 -26.96
C GLY A 204 14.36 -5.42 -28.40
N ARG A 205 14.55 -4.55 -29.39
CA ARG A 205 14.79 -4.95 -30.79
C ARG A 205 16.27 -5.01 -31.10
N VAL A 206 16.72 -6.09 -31.73
CA VAL A 206 18.12 -6.23 -32.19
C VAL A 206 18.36 -5.25 -33.35
N VAL A 207 19.23 -4.26 -33.13
CA VAL A 207 19.61 -3.27 -34.15
C VAL A 207 20.92 -3.61 -34.84
N TRP A 208 21.73 -4.48 -34.21
CA TRP A 208 22.95 -5.01 -34.80
C TRP A 208 23.35 -6.33 -34.14
N THR A 209 24.06 -7.18 -34.90
CA THR A 209 24.57 -8.45 -34.39
C THR A 209 25.94 -8.79 -34.98
N ASN A 210 26.82 -9.35 -34.16
CA ASN A 210 27.99 -10.12 -34.57
C ASN A 210 27.79 -11.57 -34.11
N GLN A 211 27.59 -12.46 -35.08
CA GLN A 211 27.23 -13.86 -34.82
C GLN A 211 28.36 -14.72 -34.25
N LEU A 212 29.63 -14.32 -34.43
CA LEU A 212 30.78 -15.12 -34.02
C LEU A 212 32.01 -14.26 -33.70
N ALA A 213 31.91 -13.50 -32.62
CA ALA A 213 33.04 -12.79 -32.04
C ALA A 213 33.96 -13.78 -31.32
N ARG A 214 35.12 -14.10 -31.92
CA ARG A 214 36.11 -15.01 -31.32
C ARG A 214 36.89 -14.28 -30.23
N LEU A 215 36.97 -14.90 -29.05
CA LEU A 215 37.76 -14.38 -27.94
C LEU A 215 39.21 -14.86 -28.04
N ASN A 216 40.16 -13.97 -27.76
CA ASN A 216 41.55 -14.28 -27.58
C ASN A 216 41.73 -15.06 -26.27
N ARG A 217 42.02 -16.36 -26.37
CA ARG A 217 42.26 -17.22 -25.19
C ARG A 217 43.69 -17.11 -24.63
N ARG A 218 44.60 -16.47 -25.36
CA ARG A 218 45.98 -16.25 -24.92
C ARG A 218 46.17 -14.90 -24.22
N GLY A 219 45.21 -13.99 -24.38
CA GLY A 219 45.15 -12.73 -23.66
C GLY A 219 43.98 -12.70 -22.69
N ASP A 220 43.95 -11.69 -21.84
CA ASP A 220 42.92 -11.55 -20.80
C ASP A 220 41.60 -11.01 -21.36
N ASN A 221 41.65 -10.33 -22.52
CA ASN A 221 40.48 -9.70 -23.12
C ASN A 221 40.46 -9.76 -24.65
N SER A 222 39.29 -9.40 -25.19
CA SER A 222 39.07 -9.20 -26.63
C SER A 222 38.27 -7.93 -26.85
N ALA A 223 38.82 -7.01 -27.63
CA ALA A 223 38.17 -5.77 -28.00
C ALA A 223 37.52 -5.88 -29.38
N PHE A 224 36.28 -5.42 -29.49
CA PHE A 224 35.51 -5.39 -30.73
C PHE A 224 35.01 -3.96 -31.00
N ARG A 225 35.14 -3.51 -32.24
CA ARG A 225 34.55 -2.24 -32.66
C ARG A 225 33.05 -2.41 -32.87
N LEU A 226 32.27 -1.51 -32.29
CA LEU A 226 30.82 -1.48 -32.47
C LEU A 226 30.43 -0.49 -33.59
N PRO A 227 29.34 -0.76 -34.33
CA PRO A 227 28.82 0.19 -35.31
C PRO A 227 28.24 1.43 -34.60
N ASN A 228 28.15 2.53 -35.33
CA ASN A 228 27.53 3.77 -34.84
C ASN A 228 26.00 3.70 -34.93
N VAL A 229 25.37 2.84 -34.13
CA VAL A 229 23.92 2.72 -33.99
C VAL A 229 23.49 3.05 -32.57
N LEU A 230 22.24 3.47 -32.38
CA LEU A 230 21.68 3.69 -31.04
C LEU A 230 21.25 2.36 -30.44
N PHE A 231 21.61 2.13 -29.19
CA PHE A 231 21.23 0.95 -28.42
C PHE A 231 21.14 1.32 -26.93
N ASP A 232 20.31 0.61 -26.19
CA ASP A 232 20.13 0.73 -24.74
C ASP A 232 20.53 -0.52 -23.98
N LYS A 233 20.70 -1.66 -24.68
CA LYS A 233 21.22 -2.89 -24.09
C LYS A 233 22.27 -3.55 -24.98
N VAL A 234 23.16 -4.29 -24.34
CA VAL A 234 24.09 -5.20 -25.00
C VAL A 234 23.77 -6.61 -24.53
N ARG A 235 23.55 -7.54 -25.46
CA ARG A 235 23.42 -8.95 -25.15
C ARG A 235 24.62 -9.73 -25.67
N ILE A 236 25.19 -10.57 -24.82
CA ILE A 236 26.27 -11.49 -25.15
C ILE A 236 25.75 -12.91 -24.93
N GLU A 237 25.82 -13.74 -25.96
CA GLU A 237 25.53 -15.18 -25.88
C GLU A 237 26.84 -15.96 -26.01
N THR A 238 27.14 -16.84 -25.07
CA THR A 238 28.28 -17.75 -25.18
C THR A 238 27.95 -18.85 -26.17
N THR A 239 28.66 -18.88 -27.31
CA THR A 239 28.34 -19.79 -28.42
C THR A 239 29.28 -20.97 -28.51
N ARG A 240 30.53 -20.80 -28.03
CA ARG A 240 31.56 -21.84 -27.95
C ARG A 240 32.44 -21.62 -26.73
N TRP A 241 32.85 -22.70 -26.08
CA TRP A 241 33.73 -22.69 -24.90
C TRP A 241 34.73 -23.85 -24.95
N ALA A 242 35.66 -23.85 -24.01
CA ALA A 242 36.62 -24.93 -23.76
C ALA A 242 36.58 -25.34 -22.28
N GLY A 243 36.92 -26.60 -21.99
CA GLY A 243 36.79 -27.17 -20.65
C GLY A 243 35.34 -27.52 -20.32
N SER A 244 34.93 -27.31 -19.07
CA SER A 244 33.59 -27.70 -18.58
C SER A 244 32.47 -26.72 -18.96
N GLY A 245 32.79 -25.52 -19.45
CA GLY A 245 31.77 -24.51 -19.79
C GLY A 245 32.35 -23.15 -20.15
N SER A 246 31.47 -22.19 -20.44
CA SER A 246 31.84 -20.79 -20.60
C SER A 246 32.04 -20.09 -19.26
N GLY A 247 32.64 -18.91 -19.30
CA GLY A 247 32.71 -17.97 -18.20
C GLY A 247 33.40 -16.69 -18.64
N LEU A 248 33.04 -15.58 -18.01
CA LEU A 248 33.53 -14.25 -18.34
C LEU A 248 33.86 -13.52 -17.04
N ALA A 249 34.87 -12.64 -17.08
CA ALA A 249 35.25 -11.82 -15.94
C ALA A 249 34.49 -10.50 -15.94
N GLU A 250 34.57 -9.75 -17.04
CA GLU A 250 34.05 -8.38 -17.14
C GLU A 250 33.63 -8.10 -18.59
N VAL A 251 32.65 -7.21 -18.77
CA VAL A 251 32.19 -6.71 -20.05
C VAL A 251 32.12 -5.19 -20.00
N GLU A 252 32.96 -4.54 -20.79
CA GLU A 252 33.05 -3.09 -20.83
C GLU A 252 32.51 -2.56 -22.15
N VAL A 253 31.67 -1.53 -22.09
CA VAL A 253 31.12 -0.87 -23.28
C VAL A 253 31.68 0.54 -23.35
N TYR A 254 32.58 0.80 -24.28
CA TYR A 254 33.26 2.07 -24.39
C TYR A 254 32.59 3.01 -25.37
N ALA A 255 32.45 4.27 -24.92
CA ALA A 255 32.19 5.40 -25.77
C ALA A 255 33.31 6.42 -25.56
N GLY A 256 34.33 6.35 -26.41
CA GLY A 256 35.57 7.10 -26.23
C GLY A 256 36.44 6.44 -25.16
N THR A 257 36.62 7.12 -24.02
CA THR A 257 37.38 6.60 -22.86
C THR A 257 36.49 6.19 -21.69
N GLU A 258 35.18 6.39 -21.79
CA GLU A 258 34.23 6.07 -20.73
C GLU A 258 33.67 4.66 -20.91
N ASN A 259 33.77 3.81 -19.86
CA ASN A 259 33.05 2.54 -19.78
C ASN A 259 31.60 2.81 -19.33
N LEU A 260 30.66 2.71 -20.27
CA LEU A 260 29.22 2.90 -20.07
C LEU A 260 28.55 1.75 -19.30
N ALA A 261 29.17 0.57 -19.29
CA ALA A 261 28.65 -0.63 -18.64
C ALA A 261 29.00 -0.70 -17.16
N LEU A 262 29.99 0.07 -16.69
CA LEU A 262 30.44 0.04 -15.30
C LEU A 262 29.29 0.29 -14.31
N GLY A 263 29.08 -0.66 -13.40
CA GLY A 263 28.03 -0.69 -12.40
C GLY A 263 26.62 -0.83 -12.96
N ARG A 264 26.43 -1.16 -14.24
CA ARG A 264 25.10 -1.32 -14.83
C ARG A 264 24.54 -2.70 -14.52
N PRO A 265 23.22 -2.81 -14.26
CA PRO A 265 22.62 -4.09 -13.93
C PRO A 265 22.71 -5.06 -15.09
N CYS A 266 23.01 -6.31 -14.74
CA CYS A 266 23.12 -7.42 -15.68
C CYS A 266 22.03 -8.47 -15.43
N GLU A 267 21.42 -8.95 -16.51
CA GLU A 267 20.52 -10.10 -16.51
C GLU A 267 21.25 -11.29 -17.15
N VAL A 268 21.44 -12.37 -16.40
CA VAL A 268 22.11 -13.58 -16.87
C VAL A 268 21.12 -14.73 -16.95
N SER A 269 21.26 -15.62 -17.95
CA SER A 269 20.34 -16.74 -18.15
C SER A 269 20.46 -17.85 -17.10
N SER A 270 21.66 -18.02 -16.56
CA SER A 270 21.98 -19.03 -15.56
C SER A 270 23.23 -18.62 -14.78
N ILE A 271 23.36 -19.16 -13.58
CA ILE A 271 24.53 -19.02 -12.72
C ILE A 271 24.77 -20.39 -12.11
N GLU A 272 26.01 -20.86 -12.16
CA GLU A 272 26.40 -22.10 -11.52
C GLU A 272 26.75 -21.84 -10.06
N THR A 273 26.01 -22.43 -9.14
CA THR A 273 26.32 -22.36 -7.71
C THR A 273 27.52 -23.24 -7.40
N LEU A 274 28.69 -22.62 -7.26
CA LEU A 274 29.94 -23.29 -6.89
C LEU A 274 30.34 -22.96 -5.44
N PRO A 275 31.08 -23.84 -4.74
CA PRO A 275 31.37 -23.67 -3.31
C PRO A 275 32.07 -22.36 -2.93
N THR A 276 32.85 -21.79 -3.84
CA THR A 276 33.60 -20.55 -3.64
C THR A 276 33.02 -19.38 -4.44
N HIS A 277 32.10 -19.59 -5.37
CA HIS A 277 31.58 -18.55 -6.25
C HIS A 277 30.59 -17.67 -5.49
N LEU A 278 30.84 -16.36 -5.49
CA LEU A 278 29.82 -15.40 -5.09
C LEU A 278 28.86 -15.30 -6.27
N ASP A 279 27.61 -15.74 -6.10
CA ASP A 279 26.57 -15.70 -7.13
C ASP A 279 26.16 -14.25 -7.45
N ASP A 280 27.08 -13.48 -8.03
CA ASP A 280 26.93 -12.06 -8.31
C ASP A 280 26.65 -11.85 -9.79
N ARG A 281 25.42 -11.43 -10.08
CA ARG A 281 24.97 -11.09 -11.43
C ARG A 281 25.71 -9.88 -11.97
N ASP A 282 26.18 -9.00 -11.10
CA ASP A 282 26.80 -7.72 -11.47
C ASP A 282 28.32 -7.83 -11.62
N ALA A 283 28.92 -9.01 -11.37
CA ALA A 283 30.34 -9.29 -11.54
C ALA A 283 30.87 -8.98 -12.94
N LEU A 284 30.01 -8.97 -13.96
CA LEU A 284 30.38 -8.67 -15.35
C LEU A 284 30.50 -7.17 -15.65
N THR A 285 30.19 -6.31 -14.70
CA THR A 285 30.21 -4.86 -14.85
C THR A 285 30.81 -4.17 -13.63
N ASP A 286 31.49 -4.91 -12.77
CA ASP A 286 32.02 -4.40 -11.52
C ASP A 286 33.41 -3.75 -11.70
N GLY A 287 33.99 -3.86 -12.89
CA GLY A 287 35.33 -3.38 -13.20
C GLY A 287 36.45 -4.27 -12.66
N VAL A 288 36.15 -5.47 -12.19
CA VAL A 288 37.12 -6.51 -11.80
C VAL A 288 37.48 -7.32 -13.02
N THR A 289 38.57 -6.93 -13.68
CA THR A 289 39.05 -7.62 -14.89
C THR A 289 39.92 -8.85 -14.59
N GLN A 290 40.32 -9.04 -13.32
CA GLN A 290 41.17 -10.13 -12.86
C GLN A 290 40.47 -10.90 -11.75
N PRO A 291 39.81 -12.02 -12.09
CA PRO A 291 39.08 -12.82 -11.12
C PRO A 291 39.99 -13.47 -10.09
N THR A 292 39.48 -13.73 -8.89
CA THR A 292 40.22 -14.39 -7.80
C THR A 292 39.76 -15.83 -7.60
N GLU A 293 40.64 -16.69 -7.06
CA GLU A 293 40.27 -18.09 -6.71
C GLU A 293 39.21 -18.15 -5.59
N ALA A 294 39.00 -17.04 -4.87
CA ALA A 294 38.00 -16.89 -3.82
C ALA A 294 36.58 -16.61 -4.35
N GLY A 295 36.39 -16.58 -5.67
CA GLY A 295 35.07 -16.45 -6.30
C GLY A 295 34.62 -15.03 -6.63
N GLU A 296 35.53 -14.07 -6.64
CA GLU A 296 35.23 -12.67 -6.95
C GLU A 296 35.58 -12.31 -8.39
N GLY A 297 34.77 -11.44 -9.01
CA GLY A 297 35.08 -10.80 -10.29
C GLY A 297 34.89 -11.68 -11.52
N TYR A 298 33.95 -12.62 -11.47
CA TYR A 298 33.56 -13.39 -12.63
C TYR A 298 32.16 -13.95 -12.54
N TRP A 299 31.64 -14.33 -13.70
CA TRP A 299 30.40 -15.07 -13.87
C TRP A 299 30.65 -16.40 -14.57
N ILE A 300 30.12 -17.48 -13.99
CA ILE A 300 30.06 -18.81 -14.60
C ILE A 300 28.60 -19.24 -14.72
N PRO A 301 28.10 -19.51 -15.94
CA PRO A 301 26.83 -20.19 -16.15
C PRO A 301 26.95 -21.70 -15.96
N GLU A 302 25.80 -22.36 -15.82
CA GLU A 302 25.69 -23.82 -15.72
C GLU A 302 26.52 -24.58 -16.77
N GLU A 303 27.13 -25.69 -16.34
CA GLU A 303 28.03 -26.51 -17.17
C GLU A 303 27.46 -26.83 -18.55
N LYS A 304 28.30 -26.69 -19.58
CA LYS A 304 28.00 -27.10 -20.96
C LYS A 304 26.70 -26.50 -21.54
N THR A 305 26.22 -25.38 -21.00
CA THR A 305 25.08 -24.64 -21.55
C THR A 305 25.55 -23.43 -22.35
N LYS A 306 24.76 -23.07 -23.37
CA LYS A 306 24.83 -21.71 -23.91
C LYS A 306 24.18 -20.78 -22.90
N ALA A 307 24.82 -19.66 -22.63
CA ALA A 307 24.31 -18.71 -21.67
C ALA A 307 24.30 -17.31 -22.25
N THR A 308 23.35 -16.49 -21.79
CA THR A 308 23.20 -15.11 -22.23
C THR A 308 23.38 -14.16 -21.07
N VAL A 309 24.05 -13.05 -21.33
CA VAL A 309 24.15 -11.88 -20.46
C VAL A 309 23.51 -10.71 -21.20
N THR A 310 22.64 -9.96 -20.55
CA THR A 310 22.06 -8.72 -21.07
C THR A 310 22.37 -7.58 -20.11
N ILE A 311 23.14 -6.60 -20.56
CA ILE A 311 23.52 -5.41 -19.78
C ILE A 311 22.57 -4.27 -20.13
N ASP A 312 21.90 -3.68 -19.13
CA ASP A 312 21.01 -2.53 -19.32
C ASP A 312 21.76 -1.20 -19.09
N LEU A 313 22.12 -0.52 -20.17
CA LEU A 313 22.87 0.74 -20.11
C LEU A 313 22.00 1.92 -19.63
N LEU A 314 20.68 1.74 -19.52
CA LEU A 314 19.76 2.71 -18.94
C LEU A 314 19.40 2.38 -17.48
N GLY A 315 19.74 1.18 -17.00
CA GLY A 315 19.51 0.77 -15.62
C GLY A 315 20.25 1.66 -14.64
N ALA A 316 19.70 1.84 -13.43
CA ALA A 316 20.36 2.61 -12.38
C ALA A 316 21.75 2.02 -12.10
N ALA A 317 22.79 2.84 -12.19
CA ALA A 317 24.14 2.35 -11.94
C ALA A 317 24.34 2.15 -10.43
N ASN A 318 24.97 1.03 -10.05
CA ASN A 318 25.36 0.78 -8.68
C ASN A 318 26.55 1.67 -8.32
N GLN A 319 26.30 2.71 -7.52
CA GLN A 319 27.29 3.71 -7.17
C GLN A 319 28.42 3.14 -6.31
N GLU A 320 28.12 2.16 -5.45
CA GLU A 320 29.12 1.49 -4.62
C GLU A 320 30.14 0.74 -5.48
N ILE A 321 29.66 0.05 -6.53
CA ILE A 321 30.51 -0.61 -7.52
C ILE A 321 31.39 0.40 -8.25
N ILE A 322 30.82 1.52 -8.71
CA ILE A 322 31.56 2.55 -9.42
C ILE A 322 32.67 3.14 -8.52
N ASP A 323 32.36 3.42 -7.27
CA ASP A 323 33.32 4.03 -6.35
C ASP A 323 34.41 3.03 -5.94
N ALA A 324 34.06 1.76 -5.73
CA ALA A 324 35.03 0.68 -5.52
C ALA A 324 35.96 0.50 -6.73
N ALA A 325 35.43 0.54 -7.95
CA ALA A 325 36.22 0.45 -9.18
C ALA A 325 37.19 1.63 -9.32
N LYS A 326 36.74 2.86 -9.03
CA LYS A 326 37.61 4.05 -9.01
C LYS A 326 38.71 3.95 -7.96
N ALA A 327 38.39 3.47 -6.76
CA ALA A 327 39.37 3.27 -5.69
C ALA A 327 40.45 2.28 -6.12
N ARG A 328 40.06 1.13 -6.69
CA ARG A 328 40.97 0.13 -7.24
C ARG A 328 41.85 0.69 -8.36
N ALA A 329 41.27 1.47 -9.28
CA ALA A 329 42.01 2.11 -10.35
C ALA A 329 43.04 3.12 -9.82
N ALA A 330 42.67 3.91 -8.80
CA ALA A 330 43.57 4.86 -8.15
C ALA A 330 44.71 4.15 -7.42
N GLU A 331 44.43 3.07 -6.70
CA GLU A 331 45.45 2.27 -6.03
C GLU A 331 46.42 1.61 -7.02
N ALA A 332 45.89 1.01 -8.10
CA ALA A 332 46.71 0.43 -9.17
C ALA A 332 47.62 1.47 -9.82
N GLN A 333 47.12 2.69 -10.04
CA GLN A 333 47.92 3.79 -10.55
C GLN A 333 49.00 4.22 -9.55
N ALA A 334 48.68 4.33 -8.26
CA ALA A 334 49.64 4.63 -7.22
C ALA A 334 50.72 3.55 -7.08
N ALA A 335 50.36 2.27 -7.24
CA ALA A 335 51.29 1.15 -7.25
C ALA A 335 52.25 1.23 -8.44
N LYS A 336 51.75 1.54 -9.64
CA LYS A 336 52.58 1.78 -10.84
C LYS A 336 53.57 2.92 -10.63
N ILE A 337 53.12 4.03 -10.04
CA ILE A 337 53.99 5.17 -9.72
C ILE A 337 55.08 4.76 -8.71
N ARG A 338 54.71 4.04 -7.64
CA ARG A 338 55.67 3.52 -6.65
C ARG A 338 56.71 2.60 -7.27
N ALA A 339 56.30 1.68 -8.15
CA ALA A 339 57.21 0.76 -8.84
C ALA A 339 58.16 1.47 -9.84
N ALA A 340 57.76 2.64 -10.35
CA ALA A 340 58.58 3.43 -11.27
C ALA A 340 59.63 4.30 -10.57
N ILE A 341 59.55 4.49 -9.25
CA ILE A 341 60.55 5.23 -8.48
C ILE A 341 61.71 4.27 -8.15
N PRO A 342 62.92 4.47 -8.70
CA PRO A 342 64.06 3.62 -8.39
C PRO A 342 64.43 3.76 -6.91
N THR A 343 64.41 2.65 -6.18
CA THR A 343 64.94 2.56 -4.82
C THR A 343 66.44 2.84 -4.87
N ARG A 344 66.85 3.98 -4.30
CA ARG A 344 68.26 4.37 -4.16
C ARG A 344 68.94 3.62 -3.03
#